data_AF-A0A3D1ET46-F1
#
_entry.id   AF-A0A3D1ET46-F1
#
_cell.length_a   1.000
_cell.length_b   1.000
_cell.length_c   1.000
_cell.angle_alpha   90.00
_cell.angle_beta   90.00
_cell.angle_gamma   90.00
#
_symmetry.space_group_name_H-M   'P 1'
#
loop_
_entity.id
_entity.type
_entity.pdbx_description
1 polymer ?
#
loop_
_entity_poly.entity_id
_entity_poly.type
_entity_poly.pdbx_seq_one_letter_code
_entity_poly.pdbx_strand_id
1 'polypeptide(L)' 'MTQSDWRDFPALQQPTYPDQEELHAAVARLRALPPLVTSWEIEALKAQLAEAASGKRLLLQGGDCAESVDECYSDAIAG' A
#
# COMPACT_ATOMS: atom_id res chain seq x y z
N MET A 1 16.09 7.63 -9.39
CA MET A 1 14.86 6.81 -9.37
C MET A 1 13.67 7.73 -9.47
N THR A 2 13.00 7.74 -10.62
CA THR A 2 11.71 8.43 -10.82
C THR A 2 10.55 7.44 -10.65
N GLN A 3 9.32 7.93 -10.68
CA GLN A 3 8.11 7.10 -10.54
C GLN A 3 7.96 6.03 -11.63
N SER A 4 8.63 6.17 -12.78
CA SER A 4 8.45 5.27 -13.92
C SER A 4 9.54 4.20 -14.06
N ASP A 5 10.70 4.40 -13.43
CA ASP A 5 11.88 3.55 -13.61
C ASP A 5 11.63 2.07 -13.26
N TRP A 6 10.69 1.78 -12.35
CA TRP A 6 10.36 0.40 -11.96
C TRP A 6 9.74 -0.42 -13.11
N ARG A 7 9.12 0.25 -14.10
CA ARG A 7 8.46 -0.42 -15.24
C ARG A 7 9.46 -1.05 -16.20
N ASP A 8 10.73 -0.65 -16.14
CA ASP A 8 11.79 -1.19 -16.99
C ASP A 8 12.36 -2.51 -16.43
N PHE A 9 11.91 -2.95 -15.25
CA PHE A 9 12.34 -4.20 -14.61
C PHE A 9 11.29 -5.31 -14.75
N PRO A 10 11.70 -6.59 -14.76
CA PRO A 10 10.75 -7.71 -14.82
C PRO A 10 9.76 -7.71 -13.64
N ALA A 11 8.45 -7.77 -13.94
CA ALA A 11 7.37 -7.88 -12.96
C ALA A 11 6.53 -9.13 -13.23
N LEU A 12 6.59 -10.13 -12.34
CA LEU A 12 6.09 -11.49 -12.62
C LEU A 12 4.58 -11.66 -12.42
N GLN A 13 4.03 -11.16 -11.31
CA GLN A 13 2.63 -11.41 -10.90
C GLN A 13 1.69 -10.26 -11.33
N GLN A 14 1.88 -9.72 -12.54
CA GLN A 14 1.03 -8.64 -13.04
C GLN A 14 -0.21 -9.20 -13.74
N PRO A 15 -1.41 -8.69 -13.44
CA PRO A 15 -2.62 -9.08 -14.17
C PRO A 15 -2.58 -8.55 -15.60
N THR A 16 -3.10 -9.34 -16.55
CA THR A 16 -3.32 -8.91 -17.92
C THR A 16 -4.66 -8.19 -18.01
N TYR A 17 -4.65 -6.85 -18.11
CA TYR A 17 -5.85 -6.07 -18.34
C TYR A 17 -6.23 -6.07 -19.83
N PRO A 18 -7.47 -6.45 -20.19
CA PRO A 18 -7.90 -6.52 -21.58
C PRO A 18 -8.05 -5.13 -22.22
N ASP A 19 -8.42 -4.12 -21.44
CA ASP A 19 -8.58 -2.73 -21.88
C ASP A 19 -7.52 -1.83 -21.23
N GLN A 20 -6.64 -1.29 -22.07
CA GLN A 20 -5.57 -0.40 -21.62
C GLN A 20 -6.04 1.05 -21.42
N GLU A 21 -7.12 1.48 -22.10
CA GLU A 21 -7.71 2.79 -21.90
C GLU A 21 -8.41 2.86 -20.54
N GLU A 22 -9.16 1.81 -20.19
CA GLU A 22 -9.80 1.69 -18.87
C GLU A 22 -8.77 1.66 -17.74
N LEU A 23 -7.67 0.90 -17.91
CA LEU A 23 -6.56 0.89 -16.96
C LEU A 23 -5.96 2.29 -16.76
N HIS A 24 -5.68 3.01 -17.85
CA HIS A 24 -5.15 4.37 -17.76
C HIS A 24 -6.13 5.34 -17.07
N ALA A 25 -7.42 5.22 -17.36
CA ALA A 25 -8.46 6.02 -16.71
C ALA A 25 -8.54 5.74 -15.20
N ALA A 26 -8.48 4.47 -14.79
CA ALA A 26 -8.47 4.07 -13.38
C ALA A 26 -7.23 4.62 -12.66
N VAL A 27 -6.04 4.50 -13.25
CA VAL A 27 -4.79 5.05 -12.69
C VAL A 27 -4.85 6.58 -12.58
N ALA A 28 -5.39 7.27 -13.58
CA ALA A 28 -5.55 8.72 -13.54
C ALA A 28 -6.49 9.17 -12.41
N ARG A 29 -7.61 8.44 -12.21
CA ARG A 29 -8.52 8.69 -11.10
C ARG A 29 -7.85 8.50 -9.74
N LEU A 30 -7.13 7.39 -9.54
CA LEU A 30 -6.42 7.11 -8.27
C LEU A 30 -5.37 8.17 -7.94
N ARG A 31 -4.67 8.71 -8.94
CA ARG A 31 -3.69 9.80 -8.75
C ARG A 31 -4.30 11.11 -8.24
N ALA A 32 -5.58 11.35 -8.49
CA ALA A 32 -6.27 12.57 -8.09
C ALA A 32 -6.91 12.48 -6.69
N LEU A 33 -6.98 11.27 -6.12
CA LEU A 33 -7.56 11.07 -4.78
C LEU A 33 -6.57 11.52 -3.69
N PRO A 34 -7.07 11.95 -2.52
CA PRO A 34 -6.22 12.26 -1.39
C PRO A 34 -5.44 11.01 -0.94
N PRO A 35 -4.22 11.20 -0.40
CA PRO A 35 -3.44 10.09 0.12
C PRO A 35 -4.12 9.47 1.35
N LEU A 36 -3.95 8.16 1.54
CA LEU A 36 -4.48 7.45 2.71
C LEU A 36 -3.67 7.73 3.99
N VAL A 37 -2.39 8.08 3.84
CA VAL A 37 -1.48 8.37 4.94
C VAL A 37 -0.68 9.62 4.64
N THR A 38 -0.15 10.22 5.69
CA THR A 38 0.57 11.49 5.64
C THR A 38 2.08 11.26 5.81
N SER A 39 2.89 12.23 5.37
CA SER A 39 4.36 12.09 5.47
C SER A 39 4.85 11.97 6.92
N TRP A 40 4.20 12.61 7.89
CA TRP A 40 4.63 12.54 9.29
C TRP A 40 4.31 11.18 9.94
N GLU A 41 3.21 10.52 9.56
CA GLU A 41 2.89 9.15 10.01
C GLU A 41 3.97 8.17 9.53
N ILE A 42 4.43 8.33 8.30
CA ILE A 42 5.53 7.54 7.73
C ILE A 42 6.82 7.77 8.51
N GLU A 43 7.20 9.02 8.77
CA GLU A 43 8.43 9.32 9.54
C GLU A 43 8.36 8.82 10.98
N ALA A 44 7.18 8.92 11.63
CA ALA A 44 6.96 8.38 12.96
C ALA A 44 7.12 6.85 12.98
N LEU A 45 6.53 6.14 12.01
CA LEU A 45 6.68 4.68 11.91
C LEU A 45 8.14 4.28 11.65
N LYS A 46 8.86 4.98 10.76
CA LYS A 46 10.28 4.72 10.51
C LYS A 46 11.14 4.83 11.77
N ALA A 47 10.90 5.86 12.59
CA ALA A 47 11.62 6.01 13.86
C ALA A 47 11.37 4.83 14.81
N GLN A 48 10.11 4.38 14.91
CA GLN A 48 9.74 3.22 15.73
C GLN A 48 10.36 1.91 15.20
N LEU A 49 10.41 1.73 13.88
CA LEU A 49 11.08 0.59 13.25
C LEU A 49 12.59 0.60 13.49
N ALA A 50 13.23 1.77 13.50
CA ALA A 50 14.66 1.89 13.83
C ALA A 50 14.95 1.50 15.29
N GLU A 51 14.05 1.84 16.22
CA GLU A 51 14.12 1.38 17.61
C GLU A 51 13.94 -0.13 17.72
N ALA A 52 13.00 -0.72 16.97
CA ALA A 52 12.80 -2.17 16.91
C ALA A 52 14.04 -2.90 16.36
N ALA A 53 14.63 -2.40 15.26
CA ALA A 53 15.87 -2.93 14.70
C ALA A 53 17.06 -2.83 15.68
N SER A 54 17.03 -1.84 16.58
CA SER A 54 18.03 -1.68 17.64
C SER A 54 17.74 -2.53 18.90
N GLY A 55 16.73 -3.41 18.86
CA GLY A 55 16.32 -4.25 19.99
C GLY A 55 15.59 -3.50 21.11
N LYS A 56 15.15 -2.26 20.88
CA LYS A 56 14.46 -1.42 21.88
C LYS A 56 12.94 -1.58 21.82
N ARG A 57 12.42 -2.24 20.79
CA ARG A 57 10.99 -2.53 20.58
C ARG A 57 10.80 -3.88 19.90
N LEU A 58 9.57 -4.39 19.95
CA LEU A 58 9.09 -5.52 19.17
C LEU A 58 8.12 -5.02 18.09
N LEU A 59 8.19 -5.57 16.88
CA LEU A 59 7.22 -5.34 15.80
C LEU A 59 6.27 -6.53 15.73
N LEU A 60 4.97 -6.26 15.83
CA LEU A 60 3.91 -7.22 15.51
C LEU A 60 3.17 -6.69 14.29
N GLN A 61 3.14 -7.48 13.22
CA GLN A 61 2.34 -7.22 12.02
C GLN A 61 1.40 -8.40 11.81
N GLY A 62 0.11 -8.13 11.84
CA GLY A 62 -0.95 -9.12 11.65
C GLY A 62 -2.17 -8.48 11.01
N GLY A 63 -2.96 -9.30 10.33
CA GLY A 63 -4.15 -8.89 9.57
C GLY A 63 -4.63 -10.04 8.67
N ASP A 64 -5.62 -9.75 7.82
CA ASP A 64 -6.18 -10.72 6.88
C ASP A 64 -5.16 -11.15 5.80
N CYS A 65 -5.31 -12.39 5.33
CA CYS A 65 -4.47 -12.92 4.24
C CYS A 65 -4.77 -12.24 2.89
N ALA A 66 -6.05 -11.94 2.67
CA ALA A 66 -6.55 -11.18 1.53
C ALA A 66 -7.82 -10.47 1.99
N GLU A 67 -7.78 -9.15 2.04
CA GLU A 67 -8.94 -8.34 2.43
C GLU A 67 -10.02 -8.44 1.34
N SER A 68 -11.27 -8.70 1.75
CA SER A 68 -12.42 -8.67 0.86
C SER A 68 -13.06 -7.29 0.87
N VAL A 69 -13.35 -6.74 -0.31
CA VAL A 69 -13.98 -5.42 -0.43
C VAL A 69 -15.38 -5.42 0.21
N ASP A 70 -16.09 -6.54 0.14
CA ASP A 70 -17.43 -6.69 0.72
C ASP A 70 -17.41 -6.77 2.26
N GLU A 71 -16.25 -7.05 2.85
CA GLU A 71 -16.06 -7.17 4.31
C GLU A 71 -15.45 -5.90 4.93
N CYS A 72 -15.26 -4.84 4.14
CA CYS A 72 -14.67 -3.58 4.59
C CYS A 72 -15.69 -2.66 5.29
N TYR A 73 -16.20 -3.09 6.46
CA TYR A 73 -17.11 -2.30 7.30
C TYR A 73 -16.65 -2.23 8.76
N SER A 74 -17.08 -1.20 9.48
CA SER A 74 -16.55 -0.81 10.79
C SER A 74 -16.50 -1.94 11.82
N ASP A 75 -17.51 -2.79 11.85
CA ASP A 75 -17.61 -3.88 12.84
C ASP A 75 -16.56 -4.98 12.60
N ALA A 76 -16.18 -5.22 11.35
CA ALA A 76 -15.15 -6.20 11.01
C ALA A 76 -13.73 -5.69 11.33
N ILE A 77 -13.53 -4.37 11.36
CA ILE A 77 -12.20 -3.74 11.54
C ILE A 77 -11.90 -3.42 13.01
N ALA A 78 -12.93 -3.20 13.84
CA ALA A 78 -12.80 -2.73 15.23
C ALA A 78 -12.73 -3.86 16.28
N GLY A 79 -12.89 -5.12 15.88
CA GLY A 79 -12.79 -6.30 16.76
C GLY A 79 -11.35 -6.68 17.08
#